data_AF-A0A2J0KUT9-F1
#
_entry.id   AF-A0A2J0KUT9-F1
#
_cell.length_a   1.000
_cell.length_b   1.000
_cell.length_c   1.000
_cell.angle_alpha   90.00
_cell.angle_beta   90.00
_cell.angle_gamma   90.00
#
_symmetry.space_group_name_H-M   'P 1'
#
loop_
_entity.id
_entity.type
_entity.pdbx_description
1 polymer ?
#
loop_
_entity_poly.entity_id
_entity_poly.type
_entity_poly.pdbx_seq_one_letter_code
_entity_poly.pdbx_strand_id
1 'polypeptide(L)'
;MARVELGLKRNKRRAVTLFLFFTLCLLLFNPLGCNPTYPKERVDKSIINLCKREYKVDVEIKVVGKTIGVYIPIEDLIGINLAINPDKIGKVDDVIMSVSRVALSTDAKFNFYVLVAQDPIVPDIELIIIRNVTDVKRFLVTDISQSEYLNRMIIQLKLTPQAEKERVIRELFARTGVDVSEETIEDYFKSGYIDTISDIGYWNGKFFLKDVTMGEFIAKQVEERMRKDFTTDNSLKIFKLNFVDSAYKNGNFNFDFEVNSPDAPADSSKANRSVVLKYIYGVVSKVLHGYGFQDYSYINLSYNGEKVVFTKENLQDIKKRKLKVEDII
;
A
#
# COMPACT_ATOMS: atom_id res chain seq x y z
N MET A 1 -43.03 17.36 70.94
CA MET A 1 -42.88 16.18 70.06
C MET A 1 -42.92 16.51 68.56
N ALA A 2 -43.70 17.51 68.10
CA ALA A 2 -43.84 17.82 66.66
C ALA A 2 -42.54 18.28 65.91
N ARG A 3 -41.53 18.82 66.61
CA ARG A 3 -40.26 19.23 65.99
C ARG A 3 -39.35 18.06 65.57
N VAL A 4 -39.51 16.89 66.19
CA VAL A 4 -38.66 15.72 65.93
C VAL A 4 -39.13 14.97 64.67
N GLU A 5 -40.44 14.90 64.42
CA GLU A 5 -40.99 14.25 63.21
C GLU A 5 -40.68 15.01 61.91
N LEU A 6 -40.62 16.35 61.96
CA LEU A 6 -40.27 17.18 60.80
C LEU A 6 -38.79 16.99 60.36
N GLY A 7 -37.89 16.72 61.29
CA GLY A 7 -36.48 16.42 60.99
C GLY A 7 -36.28 15.08 60.27
N LEU A 8 -37.02 14.05 60.71
CA LEU A 8 -36.97 12.70 60.11
C LEU A 8 -37.50 12.67 58.67
N LYS A 9 -38.56 13.42 58.35
CA LYS A 9 -39.07 13.54 56.96
C LYS A 9 -38.10 14.26 56.03
N ARG A 10 -37.32 15.23 56.52
CA ARG A 10 -36.35 15.99 55.73
C ARG A 10 -35.10 15.16 55.39
N ASN A 11 -34.65 14.29 56.31
CA ASN A 11 -33.54 13.37 56.05
C ASN A 11 -33.91 12.25 55.06
N LYS A 12 -35.14 11.71 55.11
CA LYS A 12 -35.60 10.73 54.12
C LYS A 12 -35.66 11.31 52.70
N ARG A 13 -36.11 12.56 52.53
CA ARG A 13 -36.13 13.21 51.21
C ARG A 13 -34.71 13.44 50.66
N ARG A 14 -33.76 13.89 51.50
CA ARG A 14 -32.36 14.05 51.08
C ARG A 14 -31.70 12.72 50.69
N ALA A 15 -31.97 11.65 51.43
CA ALA A 15 -31.44 10.31 51.10
C ALA A 15 -31.99 9.80 49.76
N VAL A 16 -33.29 10.01 49.50
CA VAL A 16 -33.91 9.63 48.21
C VAL A 16 -33.34 10.45 47.04
N THR A 17 -33.13 11.76 47.22
CA THR A 17 -32.51 12.60 46.17
C THR A 17 -31.06 12.20 45.90
N LEU A 18 -30.28 11.87 46.94
CA LEU A 18 -28.89 11.41 46.78
C LEU A 18 -28.83 10.05 46.06
N PHE A 19 -29.74 9.14 46.41
CA PHE A 19 -29.82 7.82 45.79
C PHE A 19 -30.22 7.89 44.31
N LEU A 20 -31.20 8.75 43.96
CA LEU A 20 -31.59 9.02 42.57
C LEU A 20 -30.46 9.65 41.75
N PHE A 21 -29.69 10.56 42.34
CA PHE A 21 -28.53 11.14 41.67
C PHE A 21 -27.43 10.10 41.42
N PHE A 22 -27.17 9.22 42.39
CA PHE A 22 -26.17 8.15 42.24
C PHE A 22 -26.58 7.10 41.20
N THR A 23 -27.86 6.73 41.13
CA THR A 23 -28.38 5.83 40.08
C THR A 23 -28.37 6.47 38.70
N LEU A 24 -28.64 7.78 38.59
CA LEU A 24 -28.53 8.52 37.33
C LEU A 24 -27.06 8.60 36.85
N CYS A 25 -26.10 8.84 37.75
CA CYS A 25 -24.68 8.81 37.42
C CYS A 25 -24.21 7.41 36.99
N LEU A 26 -24.69 6.34 37.62
CA LEU A 26 -24.39 4.96 37.22
C LEU A 26 -24.98 4.58 35.85
N LEU A 27 -26.15 5.12 35.48
CA LEU A 27 -26.73 4.93 34.14
C LEU A 27 -25.98 5.69 33.04
N LEU A 28 -25.41 6.85 33.37
CA LEU A 28 -24.54 7.63 32.47
C LEU A 28 -23.12 7.05 32.37
N PHE A 29 -22.68 6.31 33.39
CA PHE A 29 -21.44 5.51 33.41
C PHE A 29 -21.71 4.06 33.01
N ASN A 30 -22.41 3.83 31.90
CA ASN A 30 -22.33 2.52 31.25
C ASN A 30 -20.99 2.44 30.48
N PRO A 31 -20.01 1.62 30.91
CA PRO A 31 -18.80 1.36 30.14
C PRO A 31 -19.06 0.45 28.92
N LEU A 32 -20.30 0.41 28.42
CA LEU A 32 -20.62 -0.15 27.10
C LEU A 32 -20.04 0.72 25.95
N GLY A 33 -19.33 1.79 26.31
CA GLY A 33 -18.57 2.63 25.41
C GLY A 33 -17.49 1.88 24.65
N CYS A 34 -17.66 1.83 23.34
CA CYS A 34 -16.66 1.53 22.31
C CYS A 34 -16.06 0.12 22.33
N ASN A 35 -16.91 -0.90 22.20
CA ASN A 35 -16.43 -2.10 21.50
C ASN A 35 -16.21 -1.75 20.02
N PRO A 36 -15.13 -2.21 19.39
CA PRO A 36 -14.88 -1.98 17.96
C PRO A 36 -16.05 -2.55 17.14
N THR A 37 -16.49 -1.81 16.12
CA THR A 37 -17.53 -2.29 15.20
C THR A 37 -17.11 -3.60 14.53
N TYR A 38 -15.81 -3.75 14.27
CA TYR A 38 -15.22 -4.96 13.69
C TYR A 38 -14.08 -5.48 14.57
N PRO A 39 -14.35 -6.43 15.48
CA PRO A 39 -13.31 -7.04 16.30
C PRO A 39 -12.21 -7.69 15.44
N LYS A 40 -10.96 -7.57 15.87
CA LYS A 40 -9.76 -8.08 15.18
C LYS A 40 -9.90 -9.54 14.74
N GLU A 41 -10.51 -10.39 15.56
CA GLU A 41 -10.65 -11.83 15.31
C GLU A 41 -11.64 -12.16 14.18
N ARG A 42 -12.38 -11.17 13.68
CA ARG A 42 -13.43 -11.33 12.67
C ARG A 42 -13.28 -10.34 11.52
N VAL A 43 -12.12 -9.70 11.36
CA VAL A 43 -11.89 -8.71 10.29
C VAL A 43 -12.13 -9.33 8.91
N ASP A 44 -11.61 -10.54 8.68
CA ASP A 44 -11.80 -11.34 7.48
C ASP A 44 -13.29 -11.53 7.15
N LYS A 45 -14.05 -12.10 8.09
CA LYS A 45 -15.49 -12.36 7.95
C LYS A 45 -16.30 -11.08 7.80
N SER A 46 -15.88 -10.01 8.46
CA SER A 46 -16.55 -8.70 8.38
C SER A 46 -16.45 -8.13 6.97
N ILE A 47 -15.26 -8.17 6.36
CA ILE A 47 -15.05 -7.69 5.00
C ILE A 47 -15.85 -8.54 4.01
N ILE A 48 -15.74 -9.88 4.08
CA ILE A 48 -16.49 -10.81 3.20
C ILE A 48 -17.99 -10.51 3.27
N ASN A 49 -18.54 -10.44 4.48
CA ASN A 49 -19.97 -10.19 4.69
C ASN A 49 -20.39 -8.81 4.18
N LEU A 50 -19.53 -7.79 4.35
CA LEU A 50 -19.82 -6.43 3.90
C LEU A 50 -19.86 -6.36 2.36
N CYS A 51 -18.84 -6.90 1.69
CA CYS A 51 -18.76 -6.98 0.23
C CYS A 51 -19.94 -7.77 -0.36
N LYS A 52 -20.27 -8.93 0.23
CA LYS A 52 -21.39 -9.75 -0.24
C LYS A 52 -22.74 -9.09 -0.04
N ARG A 53 -22.98 -8.48 1.12
CA ARG A 53 -24.27 -7.88 1.48
C ARG A 53 -24.56 -6.58 0.74
N GLU A 54 -23.58 -5.68 0.65
CA GLU A 54 -23.80 -4.34 0.07
C GLU A 54 -23.62 -4.34 -1.44
N TYR A 55 -22.68 -5.14 -1.96
CA TYR A 55 -22.24 -5.04 -3.35
C TYR A 55 -22.40 -6.34 -4.14
N LYS A 56 -22.82 -7.43 -3.49
CA LYS A 56 -22.97 -8.77 -4.11
C LYS A 56 -21.67 -9.28 -4.74
N VAL A 57 -20.54 -8.92 -4.15
CA VAL A 57 -19.21 -9.32 -4.59
C VAL A 57 -18.67 -10.40 -3.65
N ASP A 58 -18.19 -11.50 -4.23
CA ASP A 58 -17.45 -12.54 -3.51
C ASP A 58 -15.95 -12.17 -3.51
N VAL A 59 -15.33 -12.24 -2.34
CA VAL A 59 -13.91 -11.90 -2.13
C VAL A 59 -13.24 -12.95 -1.27
N GLU A 60 -11.94 -13.15 -1.48
CA GLU A 60 -11.08 -13.92 -0.59
C GLU A 60 -10.24 -12.97 0.25
N ILE A 61 -10.15 -13.23 1.56
CA ILE A 61 -9.41 -12.37 2.49
C ILE A 61 -8.27 -13.16 3.12
N LYS A 62 -7.08 -12.55 3.16
CA LYS A 62 -5.91 -13.06 3.86
C LYS A 62 -5.32 -11.96 4.72
N VAL A 63 -4.94 -12.27 5.95
CA VAL A 63 -4.29 -11.30 6.86
C VAL A 63 -2.90 -11.80 7.21
N VAL A 64 -1.88 -10.97 6.96
CA VAL A 64 -0.49 -11.27 7.29
C VAL A 64 0.09 -10.07 8.03
N GLY A 65 0.46 -10.26 9.30
CA GLY A 65 0.98 -9.19 10.14
C GLY A 65 0.02 -8.00 10.28
N LYS A 66 0.43 -6.83 9.81
CA LYS A 66 -0.38 -5.59 9.82
C LYS A 66 -0.96 -5.26 8.44
N THR A 67 -1.08 -6.26 7.58
CA THR A 67 -1.56 -6.11 6.20
C THR A 67 -2.79 -6.99 5.95
N ILE A 68 -3.85 -6.38 5.42
CA ILE A 68 -5.03 -7.08 4.90
C ILE A 68 -4.86 -7.26 3.40
N GLY A 69 -4.90 -8.49 2.90
CA GLY A 69 -5.00 -8.80 1.48
C GLY A 69 -6.45 -9.14 1.11
N VAL A 70 -6.88 -8.66 -0.04
CA VAL A 70 -8.20 -8.89 -0.61
C VAL A 70 -8.04 -9.32 -2.05
N TYR A 71 -8.52 -10.50 -2.39
CA TYR A 71 -8.62 -10.96 -3.77
C TYR A 71 -10.06 -10.86 -4.25
N ILE A 72 -10.24 -10.34 -5.47
CA ILE A 72 -11.55 -10.21 -6.12
C ILE A 72 -11.44 -10.67 -7.58
N PRO A 73 -12.16 -11.75 -7.98
CA PRO A 73 -12.32 -12.09 -9.38
C PRO A 73 -13.38 -11.18 -10.01
N ILE A 74 -13.04 -10.51 -11.12
CA ILE A 74 -13.95 -9.62 -11.85
C ILE A 74 -13.90 -9.97 -13.34
N GLU A 75 -14.99 -10.56 -13.84
CA GLU A 75 -15.15 -10.82 -15.28
C GLU A 75 -15.14 -9.53 -16.11
N ASP A 76 -14.43 -9.57 -17.22
CA ASP A 76 -14.20 -8.46 -18.17
C ASP A 76 -13.52 -7.22 -17.56
N LEU A 77 -12.75 -7.40 -16.48
CA LEU A 77 -11.98 -6.31 -15.89
C LEU A 77 -10.93 -5.78 -16.88
N ILE A 78 -10.35 -6.66 -17.70
CA ILE A 78 -9.26 -6.34 -18.61
C ILE A 78 -9.76 -6.50 -20.04
N GLY A 79 -9.81 -5.39 -20.78
CA GLY A 79 -10.20 -5.39 -22.19
C GLY A 79 -9.13 -6.01 -23.10
N ILE A 80 -9.50 -6.24 -24.36
CA ILE A 80 -8.62 -6.82 -25.41
C ILE A 80 -7.34 -5.99 -25.60
N ASN A 81 -7.40 -4.68 -25.36
CA ASN A 81 -6.27 -3.76 -25.44
C ASN A 81 -5.44 -3.68 -24.15
N LEU A 82 -5.66 -4.59 -23.20
CA LEU A 82 -5.05 -4.58 -21.86
C LEU A 82 -5.40 -3.34 -21.03
N ALA A 83 -6.44 -2.59 -21.40
CA ALA A 83 -6.94 -1.49 -20.59
C ALA A 83 -7.98 -2.00 -19.59
N ILE A 84 -8.03 -1.35 -18.42
CA ILE A 84 -9.06 -1.63 -17.42
C ILE A 84 -10.41 -1.18 -17.97
N ASN A 85 -11.41 -2.05 -17.89
CA ASN A 85 -12.77 -1.73 -18.27
C ASN A 85 -13.39 -0.75 -17.26
N PRO A 86 -13.73 0.49 -17.67
CA PRO A 86 -14.26 1.51 -16.76
C PRO A 86 -15.60 1.12 -16.13
N ASP A 87 -16.41 0.27 -16.79
CA ASP A 87 -17.70 -0.15 -16.24
C ASP A 87 -17.54 -1.18 -15.11
N LYS A 88 -16.38 -1.86 -15.06
CA LYS A 88 -16.09 -2.89 -14.06
C LYS A 88 -15.32 -2.34 -12.86
N ILE A 89 -14.66 -1.18 -13.00
CA ILE A 89 -13.86 -0.56 -11.92
C ILE A 89 -14.70 -0.21 -10.68
N GLY A 90 -16.00 0.06 -10.84
CA GLY A 90 -16.90 0.34 -9.71
C GLY A 90 -16.91 -0.76 -8.64
N LYS A 91 -16.78 -2.04 -9.04
CA LYS A 91 -16.68 -3.16 -8.10
C LYS A 91 -15.39 -3.11 -7.27
N VAL A 92 -14.30 -2.63 -7.87
CA VAL A 92 -13.02 -2.43 -7.18
C VAL A 92 -13.19 -1.34 -6.12
N ASP A 93 -13.81 -0.22 -6.48
CA ASP A 93 -14.08 0.88 -5.54
C ASP A 93 -14.99 0.45 -4.38
N ASP A 94 -16.04 -0.32 -4.66
CA ASP A 94 -16.97 -0.86 -3.66
C ASP A 94 -16.25 -1.74 -2.61
N VAL A 95 -15.34 -2.62 -3.06
CA VAL A 95 -14.52 -3.44 -2.16
C VAL A 95 -13.54 -2.57 -1.39
N ILE A 96 -12.86 -1.61 -2.03
CA ILE A 96 -11.96 -0.68 -1.36
C ILE A 96 -12.68 0.11 -0.26
N MET A 97 -13.90 0.57 -0.51
CA MET A 97 -14.73 1.26 0.48
C MET A 97 -15.05 0.34 1.66
N SER A 98 -15.43 -0.91 1.38
CA SER A 98 -15.72 -1.92 2.40
C SER A 98 -14.51 -2.19 3.29
N VAL A 99 -13.35 -2.43 2.68
CA VAL A 99 -12.10 -2.71 3.40
C VAL A 99 -11.65 -1.51 4.21
N SER A 100 -11.77 -0.30 3.67
CA SER A 100 -11.46 0.95 4.39
C SER A 100 -12.33 1.12 5.64
N ARG A 101 -13.65 0.88 5.53
CA ARG A 101 -14.56 0.97 6.68
C ARG A 101 -14.15 0.01 7.79
N VAL A 102 -13.82 -1.24 7.45
CA VAL A 102 -13.41 -2.24 8.42
C VAL A 102 -12.05 -1.88 9.03
N ALA A 103 -11.05 -1.58 8.20
CA ALA A 103 -9.69 -1.26 8.64
C ALA A 103 -9.63 -0.01 9.56
N LEU A 104 -10.54 0.95 9.38
CA LEU A 104 -10.62 2.15 10.21
C LEU A 104 -11.46 1.98 11.49
N SER A 105 -12.31 0.95 11.56
CA SER A 105 -13.27 0.76 12.67
C SER A 105 -13.03 -0.54 13.45
N THR A 106 -11.87 -1.15 13.24
CA THR A 106 -11.39 -2.31 13.99
C THR A 106 -10.44 -1.88 15.12
N ASP A 107 -10.31 -2.71 16.15
CA ASP A 107 -9.28 -2.59 17.20
C ASP A 107 -7.90 -3.11 16.75
N ALA A 108 -7.84 -3.78 15.59
CA ALA A 108 -6.58 -4.17 14.97
C ALA A 108 -5.83 -2.95 14.40
N LYS A 109 -4.52 -2.89 14.63
CA LYS A 109 -3.65 -1.81 14.10
C LYS A 109 -3.07 -2.18 12.74
N PHE A 110 -3.90 -2.19 11.70
CA PHE A 110 -3.44 -2.40 10.33
C PHE A 110 -2.74 -1.16 9.78
N ASN A 111 -1.65 -1.38 9.07
CA ASN A 111 -0.89 -0.33 8.39
C ASN A 111 -1.29 -0.23 6.91
N PHE A 112 -1.59 -1.38 6.29
CA PHE A 112 -1.84 -1.48 4.86
C PHE A 112 -3.02 -2.39 4.57
N TYR A 113 -3.66 -2.15 3.43
CA TYR A 113 -4.39 -3.19 2.73
C TYR A 113 -3.99 -3.24 1.26
N VAL A 114 -4.03 -4.45 0.72
CA VAL A 114 -3.70 -4.79 -0.66
C VAL A 114 -4.93 -5.40 -1.29
N LEU A 115 -5.34 -4.87 -2.44
CA LEU A 115 -6.37 -5.45 -3.27
C LEU A 115 -5.72 -6.01 -4.52
N VAL A 116 -6.03 -7.26 -4.84
CA VAL A 116 -5.66 -7.95 -6.08
C VAL A 116 -6.95 -8.24 -6.83
N ALA A 117 -7.17 -7.51 -7.92
CA ALA A 117 -8.29 -7.76 -8.83
C ALA A 117 -7.76 -8.47 -10.08
N GLN A 118 -8.42 -9.56 -10.46
CA GLN A 118 -8.00 -10.40 -11.57
C GLN A 118 -9.21 -10.71 -12.45
N ASP A 119 -8.99 -10.72 -13.76
CA ASP A 119 -9.97 -11.23 -14.70
C ASP A 119 -9.81 -12.76 -14.82
N PRO A 120 -10.82 -13.57 -14.48
CA PRO A 120 -10.71 -15.03 -14.62
C PRO A 120 -10.46 -15.50 -16.06
N ILE A 121 -10.79 -14.67 -17.07
CA ILE A 121 -10.54 -14.97 -18.49
C ILE A 121 -9.06 -14.81 -18.84
N VAL A 122 -8.36 -13.88 -18.18
CA VAL A 122 -6.93 -13.59 -18.40
C VAL A 122 -6.20 -13.62 -17.05
N PRO A 123 -6.05 -14.80 -16.43
CA PRO A 123 -5.54 -14.94 -15.07
C PRO A 123 -4.06 -14.53 -14.93
N ASP A 124 -3.34 -14.40 -16.03
CA ASP A 124 -1.94 -13.98 -16.02
C ASP A 124 -1.77 -12.49 -15.73
N ILE A 125 -2.84 -11.68 -15.75
CA ILE A 125 -2.78 -10.23 -15.52
C ILE A 125 -3.63 -9.85 -14.31
N GLU A 126 -3.04 -9.03 -13.43
CA GLU A 126 -3.68 -8.58 -12.21
C GLU A 126 -3.54 -7.06 -12.02
N LEU A 127 -4.60 -6.45 -11.49
CA LEU A 127 -4.60 -5.10 -10.96
C LEU A 127 -4.34 -5.15 -9.45
N ILE A 128 -3.21 -4.62 -9.03
CA ILE A 128 -2.84 -4.50 -7.61
C ILE A 128 -3.00 -3.06 -7.14
N ILE A 129 -3.71 -2.89 -6.03
CA ILE A 129 -3.85 -1.61 -5.34
C ILE A 129 -3.36 -1.76 -3.91
N ILE A 130 -2.35 -1.00 -3.52
CA ILE A 130 -1.85 -0.96 -2.14
C ILE A 130 -2.12 0.41 -1.54
N ARG A 131 -2.76 0.42 -0.37
CA ARG A 131 -3.10 1.65 0.35
C ARG A 131 -2.60 1.60 1.77
N ASN A 132 -2.11 2.74 2.24
CA ASN A 132 -1.77 2.95 3.64
C ASN A 132 -3.01 3.41 4.43
N VAL A 133 -3.34 2.71 5.51
CA VAL A 133 -4.53 3.00 6.33
C VAL A 133 -4.47 4.40 6.95
N THR A 134 -3.27 4.88 7.30
CA THR A 134 -3.09 6.24 7.82
C THR A 134 -3.38 7.29 6.76
N ASP A 135 -2.93 7.09 5.51
CA ASP A 135 -3.26 8.02 4.42
C ASP A 135 -4.76 8.04 4.11
N VAL A 136 -5.44 6.89 4.17
CA VAL A 136 -6.91 6.83 4.03
C VAL A 136 -7.58 7.68 5.12
N LYS A 137 -7.14 7.53 6.38
CA LYS A 137 -7.65 8.34 7.48
C LYS A 137 -7.40 9.84 7.26
N ARG A 138 -6.18 10.22 6.87
CA ARG A 138 -5.79 11.61 6.59
C ARG A 138 -6.63 12.22 5.48
N PHE A 139 -6.87 11.46 4.40
CA PHE A 139 -7.73 11.87 3.31
C PHE A 139 -9.18 12.10 3.78
N LEU A 140 -9.75 11.17 4.54
CA LEU A 140 -11.12 11.29 5.06
C LEU A 140 -11.33 12.48 6.01
N VAL A 141 -10.29 12.89 6.75
CA VAL A 141 -10.32 14.11 7.59
C VAL A 141 -9.77 15.34 6.86
N THR A 142 -9.61 15.28 5.54
CA THR A 142 -9.15 16.37 4.67
C THR A 142 -7.76 16.94 4.99
N ASP A 143 -6.91 16.18 5.69
CA ASP A 143 -5.53 16.56 6.01
C ASP A 143 -4.59 16.48 4.79
N ILE A 144 -4.96 15.68 3.79
CA ILE A 144 -4.30 15.64 2.47
C ILE A 144 -5.33 15.82 1.36
N SER A 145 -4.93 16.47 0.27
CA SER A 145 -5.79 16.64 -0.90
C SER A 145 -6.06 15.31 -1.60
N GLN A 146 -7.13 15.25 -2.39
CA GLN A 146 -7.43 14.07 -3.22
C GLN A 146 -6.27 13.72 -4.15
N SER A 147 -5.66 14.71 -4.80
CA SER A 147 -4.52 14.50 -5.71
C SER A 147 -3.31 13.93 -4.97
N GLU A 148 -3.01 14.42 -3.77
CA GLU A 148 -1.92 13.88 -2.94
C GLU A 148 -2.23 12.46 -2.46
N TYR A 149 -3.48 12.20 -2.06
CA TYR A 149 -3.93 10.85 -1.68
C TYR A 149 -3.79 9.86 -2.83
N LEU A 150 -4.23 10.21 -4.04
CA LEU A 150 -4.07 9.37 -5.24
C LEU A 150 -2.60 9.12 -5.58
N ASN A 151 -1.74 10.13 -5.44
CA ASN A 151 -0.28 9.98 -5.63
C ASN A 151 0.40 9.14 -4.53
N ARG A 152 -0.30 8.86 -3.41
CA ARG A 152 0.16 7.99 -2.32
C ARG A 152 -0.36 6.56 -2.43
N MET A 153 -1.13 6.26 -3.47
CA MET A 153 -1.53 4.89 -3.76
C MET A 153 -0.51 4.22 -4.67
N ILE A 154 -0.28 2.93 -4.49
CA ILE A 154 0.39 2.11 -5.50
C ILE A 154 -0.72 1.42 -6.29
N ILE A 155 -0.76 1.65 -7.60
CA ILE A 155 -1.71 1.02 -8.53
C ILE A 155 -0.87 0.41 -9.65
N GLN A 156 -0.92 -0.91 -9.80
CA GLN A 156 -0.12 -1.62 -10.78
C GLN A 156 -0.99 -2.57 -11.59
N LEU A 157 -0.90 -2.49 -12.91
CA LEU A 157 -1.37 -3.53 -13.80
C LEU A 157 -0.13 -4.31 -14.25
N LYS A 158 -0.01 -5.57 -13.85
CA LYS A 158 1.18 -6.38 -14.12
C LYS A 158 0.80 -7.82 -14.45
N LEU A 159 1.75 -8.53 -15.06
CA LEU A 159 1.68 -9.98 -15.10
C LEU A 159 1.84 -10.54 -13.70
N THR A 160 1.08 -11.59 -13.37
CA THR A 160 1.18 -12.29 -12.11
C THR A 160 2.61 -12.82 -11.95
N PRO A 161 3.35 -12.45 -10.89
CA PRO A 161 4.75 -12.83 -10.72
C PRO A 161 4.96 -14.35 -10.76
N GLN A 162 3.99 -15.09 -10.25
CA GLN A 162 4.00 -16.54 -10.24
C GLN A 162 3.80 -17.12 -11.65
N ALA A 163 2.92 -16.54 -12.47
CA ALA A 163 2.75 -16.94 -13.87
C ALA A 163 4.04 -16.71 -14.67
N GLU A 164 4.72 -15.59 -14.43
CA GLU A 164 6.00 -15.30 -15.07
C GLU A 164 7.09 -16.32 -14.69
N LYS A 165 7.24 -16.60 -13.38
CA LYS A 165 8.19 -17.61 -12.90
C LYS A 165 7.87 -19.00 -13.46
N GLU A 166 6.59 -19.37 -13.50
CA GLU A 166 6.13 -20.64 -14.08
C GLU A 166 6.49 -20.78 -15.55
N ARG A 167 6.23 -19.75 -16.34
CA ARG A 167 6.61 -19.72 -17.76
C ARG A 167 8.11 -19.91 -17.96
N VAL A 168 8.96 -19.19 -17.20
CA VAL A 168 10.42 -19.31 -17.32
C VAL A 168 10.91 -20.72 -17.01
N ILE A 169 10.34 -21.36 -15.98
CA ILE A 169 10.72 -22.73 -15.60
C ILE A 169 10.25 -23.75 -16.65
N ARG A 170 9.02 -23.62 -17.14
CA ARG A 170 8.50 -24.47 -18.22
C ARG A 170 9.36 -24.35 -19.49
N GLU A 171 9.74 -23.13 -19.86
CA GLU A 171 10.65 -22.88 -20.99
C GLU A 171 12.03 -23.50 -20.78
N LEU A 172 12.57 -23.45 -19.55
CA LEU A 172 13.86 -24.08 -19.22
C LEU A 172 13.80 -25.59 -19.40
N PHE A 173 12.76 -26.25 -18.87
CA PHE A 173 12.60 -27.71 -18.99
C PHE A 173 12.34 -28.17 -20.42
N ALA A 174 11.55 -27.41 -21.18
CA ALA A 174 11.35 -27.67 -22.61
C ALA A 174 12.68 -27.65 -23.38
N ARG A 175 13.62 -26.76 -23.02
CA ARG A 175 14.95 -26.69 -23.64
C ARG A 175 15.88 -27.84 -23.24
N THR A 176 15.72 -28.41 -22.05
CA THR A 176 16.54 -29.55 -21.59
C THR A 176 16.01 -30.90 -22.07
N GLY A 177 14.81 -30.94 -22.66
CA GLY A 177 14.14 -32.18 -23.07
C GLY A 177 13.71 -33.06 -21.89
N VAL A 178 13.68 -32.49 -20.68
CA VAL A 178 13.20 -33.16 -19.47
C VAL A 178 11.70 -32.93 -19.39
N ASP A 179 10.93 -34.02 -19.43
CA ASP A 179 9.50 -33.98 -19.13
C ASP A 179 9.32 -33.81 -17.62
N VAL A 180 8.67 -32.73 -17.22
CA VAL A 180 8.47 -32.39 -15.82
C VAL A 180 6.99 -32.51 -15.50
N SER A 181 6.67 -33.35 -14.52
CA SER A 181 5.29 -33.51 -14.08
C SER A 181 4.74 -32.19 -13.52
N GLU A 182 3.44 -31.96 -13.70
CA GLU A 182 2.72 -30.84 -13.07
C GLU A 182 2.92 -30.82 -11.54
N GLU A 183 3.03 -32.00 -10.91
CA GLU A 183 3.35 -32.12 -9.48
C GLU A 183 4.73 -31.52 -9.13
N THR A 184 5.74 -31.75 -9.97
CA THR A 184 7.09 -31.21 -9.75
C THR A 184 7.12 -29.69 -9.94
N ILE A 185 6.38 -29.20 -10.95
CA ILE A 185 6.19 -27.76 -11.18
C ILE A 185 5.50 -27.14 -9.96
N GLU A 186 4.38 -27.72 -9.53
CA GLU A 186 3.68 -27.29 -8.34
C GLU A 186 4.56 -27.30 -7.10
N ASP A 187 5.37 -28.33 -6.86
CA ASP A 187 6.26 -28.41 -5.70
C ASP A 187 7.35 -27.35 -5.73
N TYR A 188 7.89 -27.05 -6.91
CA TYR A 188 8.84 -25.95 -7.10
C TYR A 188 8.19 -24.58 -6.81
N PHE A 189 6.92 -24.40 -7.19
CA PHE A 189 6.16 -23.17 -6.94
C PHE A 189 5.49 -23.11 -5.56
N LYS A 190 5.36 -24.24 -4.86
CA LYS A 190 4.82 -24.34 -3.49
C LYS A 190 5.76 -23.73 -2.45
N SER A 191 7.04 -23.48 -2.77
CA SER A 191 7.86 -22.59 -1.95
C SER A 191 7.38 -21.15 -2.16
N GLY A 192 6.24 -20.81 -1.56
CA GLY A 192 5.56 -19.51 -1.59
C GLY A 192 6.36 -18.42 -0.90
N TYR A 193 7.62 -18.28 -1.29
CA TYR A 193 8.55 -17.31 -0.76
C TYR A 193 8.25 -15.97 -1.43
N ILE A 194 7.59 -15.11 -0.67
CA ILE A 194 7.20 -13.76 -1.07
C ILE A 194 8.19 -12.83 -0.39
N ASP A 195 9.25 -12.48 -1.11
CA ASP A 195 10.31 -11.64 -0.59
C ASP A 195 9.93 -10.16 -0.66
N THR A 196 9.29 -9.77 -1.75
CA THR A 196 9.07 -8.36 -2.09
C THR A 196 7.58 -8.05 -2.25
N ILE A 197 7.24 -6.76 -2.21
CA ILE A 197 5.89 -6.30 -2.56
C ILE A 197 5.54 -6.71 -4.00
N SER A 198 6.52 -6.73 -4.91
CA SER A 198 6.32 -7.15 -6.30
C SER A 198 5.85 -8.60 -6.42
N ASP A 199 6.10 -9.46 -5.42
CA ASP A 199 5.68 -10.87 -5.42
C ASP A 199 4.22 -11.09 -4.96
N ILE A 200 3.56 -10.05 -4.44
CA ILE A 200 2.13 -10.13 -4.06
C ILE A 200 1.30 -10.33 -5.33
N GLY A 201 0.33 -11.24 -5.26
CA GLY A 201 -0.56 -11.56 -6.37
C GLY A 201 -1.46 -12.77 -6.09
N TYR A 202 -2.24 -13.19 -7.09
CA TYR A 202 -3.08 -14.38 -7.02
C TYR A 202 -2.82 -15.34 -8.18
N TRP A 203 -2.48 -16.59 -7.88
CA TRP A 203 -2.16 -17.59 -8.90
C TRP A 203 -2.62 -18.98 -8.50
N ASN A 204 -3.25 -19.71 -9.42
CA ASN A 204 -3.71 -21.10 -9.23
C ASN A 204 -4.43 -21.35 -7.90
N GLY A 205 -5.41 -20.49 -7.59
CA GLY A 205 -6.23 -20.60 -6.38
C GLY A 205 -5.51 -20.24 -5.08
N LYS A 206 -4.31 -19.64 -5.16
CA LYS A 206 -3.50 -19.27 -4.00
C LYS A 206 -3.26 -17.77 -3.97
N PHE A 207 -3.58 -17.17 -2.83
CA PHE A 207 -3.26 -15.77 -2.55
C PHE A 207 -1.86 -15.63 -1.96
N PHE A 208 -0.94 -15.08 -2.74
CA PHE A 208 0.41 -14.73 -2.33
C PHE A 208 0.39 -13.34 -1.67
N LEU A 209 0.46 -13.29 -0.34
CA LEU A 209 0.49 -12.06 0.45
C LEU A 209 1.64 -12.09 1.46
N LYS A 210 2.29 -10.95 1.66
CA LYS A 210 3.24 -10.69 2.76
C LYS A 210 2.79 -9.50 3.62
N ASP A 211 3.40 -9.35 4.80
CA ASP A 211 3.24 -8.13 5.59
C ASP A 211 4.03 -6.99 4.92
N VAL A 212 3.33 -5.97 4.46
CA VAL A 212 3.91 -4.79 3.80
C VAL A 212 4.51 -3.88 4.86
N THR A 213 5.80 -3.55 4.71
CA THR A 213 6.45 -2.57 5.58
C THR A 213 6.39 -1.15 5.00
N MET A 214 6.53 -0.14 5.87
CA MET A 214 6.53 1.26 5.43
C MET A 214 7.70 1.58 4.50
N GLY A 215 8.89 1.02 4.74
CA GLY A 215 10.05 1.24 3.88
C GLY A 215 9.84 0.68 2.47
N GLU A 216 9.30 -0.54 2.34
CA GLU A 216 9.00 -1.13 1.03
C GLU A 216 7.89 -0.35 0.30
N PHE A 217 6.85 0.07 1.01
CA PHE A 217 5.78 0.88 0.46
C PHE A 217 6.29 2.23 -0.07
N ILE A 218 7.18 2.89 0.67
CA ILE A 218 7.81 4.15 0.24
C ILE A 218 8.68 3.94 -0.99
N ALA A 219 9.48 2.87 -1.02
CA ALA A 219 10.32 2.54 -2.19
C ALA A 219 9.44 2.40 -3.44
N LYS A 220 8.37 1.62 -3.34
CA LYS A 220 7.46 1.39 -4.45
C LYS A 220 6.68 2.65 -4.85
N GLN A 221 6.31 3.52 -3.90
CA GLN A 221 5.72 4.81 -4.23
C GLN A 221 6.65 5.72 -5.03
N VAL A 222 7.93 5.75 -4.70
CA VAL A 222 8.91 6.53 -5.46
C VAL A 222 8.98 5.99 -6.89
N GLU A 223 9.06 4.67 -7.06
CA GLU A 223 9.04 4.03 -8.38
C GLU A 223 7.81 4.42 -9.21
N GLU A 224 6.60 4.31 -8.65
CA GLU A 224 5.37 4.67 -9.36
C GLU A 224 5.31 6.15 -9.75
N ARG A 225 5.78 7.04 -8.85
CA ARG A 225 5.88 8.48 -9.15
C ARG A 225 6.89 8.74 -10.27
N MET A 226 8.03 8.05 -10.27
CA MET A 226 8.99 8.14 -11.37
C MET A 226 8.36 7.70 -12.69
N ARG A 227 7.71 6.52 -12.75
CA ARG A 227 7.05 6.05 -13.99
C ARG A 227 6.03 7.06 -14.52
N LYS A 228 5.18 7.58 -13.62
CA LYS A 228 4.15 8.57 -13.96
C LYS A 228 4.76 9.87 -14.47
N ASP A 229 5.73 10.43 -13.76
CA ASP A 229 6.24 11.77 -14.06
C ASP A 229 7.12 11.75 -15.32
N PHE A 230 7.91 10.70 -15.58
CA PHE A 230 8.62 10.56 -16.87
C PHE A 230 7.68 10.43 -18.08
N THR A 231 6.43 10.01 -17.85
CA THR A 231 5.42 9.92 -18.91
C THR A 231 4.62 11.23 -19.07
N THR A 232 4.43 11.98 -18.00
CA THR A 232 3.46 13.10 -17.95
C THR A 232 4.10 14.48 -17.81
N ASP A 233 5.28 14.60 -17.22
CA ASP A 233 5.98 15.87 -17.02
C ASP A 233 6.63 16.33 -18.33
N ASN A 234 6.21 17.51 -18.83
CA ASN A 234 6.74 18.09 -20.06
C ASN A 234 8.25 18.31 -20.04
N SER A 235 8.84 18.58 -18.87
CA SER A 235 10.29 18.77 -18.71
C SER A 235 11.08 17.47 -18.83
N LEU A 236 10.43 16.33 -18.62
CA LEU A 236 11.06 15.00 -18.69
C LEU A 236 10.78 14.28 -20.01
N LYS A 237 9.93 14.81 -20.90
CA LYS A 237 9.58 14.16 -22.19
C LYS A 237 10.76 13.90 -23.13
N ILE A 238 11.87 14.62 -22.95
CA ILE A 238 13.12 14.38 -23.70
C ILE A 238 13.86 13.12 -23.20
N PHE A 239 13.41 12.53 -22.10
CA PHE A 239 13.95 11.32 -21.50
C PHE A 239 12.94 10.19 -21.66
N LYS A 240 13.45 8.99 -21.97
CA LYS A 240 12.70 7.75 -21.99
C LYS A 240 13.19 6.88 -20.84
N LEU A 241 12.32 6.67 -19.84
CA LEU A 241 12.55 5.70 -18.77
C LEU A 241 12.30 4.29 -19.32
N ASN A 242 13.37 3.52 -19.53
CA ASN A 242 13.28 2.15 -20.03
C ASN A 242 13.00 1.16 -18.90
N PHE A 243 13.65 1.40 -17.76
CA PHE A 243 13.59 0.52 -16.60
C PHE A 243 13.58 1.36 -15.33
N VAL A 244 12.81 0.91 -14.35
CA VAL A 244 12.93 1.36 -12.96
C VAL A 244 12.56 0.19 -12.07
N ASP A 245 13.33 -0.01 -11.02
CA ASP A 245 13.03 -0.93 -9.94
C ASP A 245 13.42 -0.29 -8.60
N SER A 246 12.74 -0.72 -7.54
CA SER A 246 12.92 -0.17 -6.20
C SER A 246 12.88 -1.25 -5.14
N ALA A 247 13.80 -1.14 -4.19
CA ALA A 247 13.86 -2.05 -3.05
C ALA A 247 14.22 -1.30 -1.76
N TYR A 248 13.59 -1.73 -0.67
CA TYR A 248 14.00 -1.35 0.68
C TYR A 248 14.43 -2.60 1.43
N LYS A 249 15.72 -2.70 1.74
CA LYS A 249 16.30 -3.89 2.40
C LYS A 249 17.39 -3.48 3.37
N ASN A 250 17.37 -4.07 4.57
CA ASN A 250 18.35 -3.83 5.63
C ASN A 250 18.53 -2.34 5.97
N GLY A 251 17.43 -1.56 5.98
CA GLY A 251 17.48 -0.14 6.24
C GLY A 251 17.91 0.73 5.06
N ASN A 252 18.03 0.19 3.85
CA ASN A 252 18.57 0.94 2.72
C ASN A 252 17.58 0.99 1.56
N PHE A 253 17.41 2.19 1.00
CA PHE A 253 16.68 2.36 -0.24
C PHE A 253 17.62 2.15 -1.43
N ASN A 254 17.20 1.33 -2.39
CA ASN A 254 17.89 1.12 -3.65
C ASN A 254 16.90 1.42 -4.77
N PHE A 255 17.27 2.34 -5.65
CA PHE A 255 16.52 2.68 -6.85
C PHE A 255 17.45 2.45 -8.03
N ASP A 256 17.07 1.54 -8.92
CA ASP A 256 17.82 1.26 -10.15
C ASP A 256 16.96 1.68 -11.33
N PHE A 257 17.54 2.43 -12.26
CA PHE A 257 16.79 2.96 -13.39
C PHE A 257 17.67 3.16 -14.61
N GLU A 258 17.07 2.88 -15.76
CA GLU A 258 17.68 3.11 -17.05
C GLU A 258 16.90 4.18 -17.80
N VAL A 259 17.61 5.24 -18.18
CA VAL A 259 17.03 6.38 -18.88
C VAL A 259 17.89 6.71 -20.09
N ASN A 260 17.25 6.75 -21.25
CA ASN A 260 17.85 7.20 -22.50
C ASN A 260 17.29 8.57 -22.87
N SER A 261 18.05 9.36 -23.61
CA SER A 261 17.56 10.58 -24.25
C SER A 261 17.71 10.42 -25.76
N PRO A 262 16.67 9.94 -26.46
CA PRO A 262 16.77 9.58 -27.87
C PRO A 262 17.14 10.77 -28.77
N ASP A 263 16.77 11.98 -28.36
CA ASP A 263 16.96 13.21 -29.14
C ASP A 263 18.15 14.06 -28.68
N ALA A 264 18.90 13.64 -27.65
CA ALA A 264 19.97 14.45 -27.10
C ALA A 264 21.33 14.22 -27.80
N PRO A 265 22.11 15.29 -28.03
CA PRO A 265 23.49 15.19 -28.52
C PRO A 265 24.36 14.28 -27.64
N ALA A 266 25.28 13.52 -28.24
CA ALA A 266 26.12 12.54 -27.53
C ALA A 266 26.99 13.16 -26.40
N ASP A 267 27.34 14.44 -26.50
CA ASP A 267 28.12 15.19 -25.52
C ASP A 267 27.30 15.66 -24.29
N SER A 268 25.97 15.55 -24.34
CA SER A 268 25.07 15.97 -23.25
C SER A 268 24.91 14.96 -22.10
N SER A 269 25.55 13.78 -22.19
CA SER A 269 25.34 12.65 -21.26
C SER A 269 25.50 13.03 -19.78
N LYS A 270 26.55 13.80 -19.43
CA LYS A 270 26.78 14.24 -18.04
C LYS A 270 25.71 15.23 -17.53
N ALA A 271 25.28 16.16 -18.38
CA ALA A 271 24.24 17.12 -18.03
C ALA A 271 22.88 16.43 -17.83
N ASN A 272 22.55 15.50 -18.73
CA ASN A 272 21.33 14.68 -18.66
C ASN A 272 21.29 13.84 -17.38
N ARG A 273 22.41 13.17 -17.05
CA ARG A 273 22.56 12.40 -15.80
C ARG A 273 22.30 13.27 -14.57
N SER A 274 22.87 14.47 -14.50
CA SER A 274 22.67 15.39 -13.37
C SER A 274 21.22 15.85 -13.24
N VAL A 275 20.56 16.21 -14.36
CA VAL A 275 19.14 16.60 -14.37
C VAL A 275 18.25 15.46 -13.86
N VAL A 276 18.43 14.24 -14.39
CA VAL A 276 17.66 13.06 -14.02
C VAL A 276 17.86 12.70 -12.54
N LEU A 277 19.11 12.61 -12.08
CA LEU A 277 19.41 12.25 -10.70
C LEU A 277 18.89 13.30 -9.71
N LYS A 278 19.02 14.59 -10.03
CA LYS A 278 18.47 15.68 -9.21
C LYS A 278 16.95 15.59 -9.11
N TYR A 279 16.27 15.32 -10.22
CA TYR A 279 14.83 15.14 -10.24
C TYR A 279 14.39 13.95 -9.38
N ILE A 280 15.00 12.77 -9.57
CA ILE A 280 14.68 11.55 -8.83
C ILE A 280 14.95 11.74 -7.33
N TYR A 281 16.09 12.34 -6.98
CA TYR A 281 16.37 12.74 -5.61
C TYR A 281 15.25 13.61 -5.02
N GLY A 282 14.74 14.57 -5.80
CA GLY A 282 13.60 15.41 -5.41
C GLY A 282 12.35 14.59 -5.09
N VAL A 283 12.02 13.59 -5.91
CA VAL A 283 10.91 12.65 -5.67
C VAL A 283 11.13 11.87 -4.38
N VAL A 284 12.28 11.23 -4.23
CA VAL A 284 12.64 10.45 -3.02
C VAL A 284 12.53 11.30 -1.77
N SER A 285 13.15 12.48 -1.77
CA SER A 285 13.13 13.41 -0.64
C SER A 285 11.72 13.86 -0.30
N LYS A 286 10.89 14.15 -1.30
CA LYS A 286 9.49 14.57 -1.10
C LYS A 286 8.67 13.45 -0.47
N VAL A 287 8.80 12.21 -0.93
CA VAL A 287 8.07 11.06 -0.37
C VAL A 287 8.51 10.78 1.06
N LEU A 288 9.83 10.66 1.31
CA LEU A 288 10.36 10.42 2.66
C LEU A 288 9.91 11.50 3.65
N HIS A 289 9.98 12.77 3.25
CA HIS A 289 9.52 13.88 4.08
C HIS A 289 8.00 13.83 4.30
N GLY A 290 7.22 13.53 3.27
CA GLY A 290 5.76 13.45 3.32
C GLY A 290 5.22 12.35 4.24
N TYR A 291 6.04 11.35 4.55
CA TYR A 291 5.77 10.30 5.54
C TYR A 291 6.49 10.50 6.88
N GLY A 292 7.39 11.49 6.98
CA GLY A 292 8.27 11.64 8.14
C GLY A 292 9.16 10.41 8.37
N PHE A 293 9.46 9.64 7.33
CA PHE A 293 10.20 8.38 7.46
C PHE A 293 11.68 8.66 7.70
N GLN A 294 12.23 8.12 8.80
CA GLN A 294 13.62 8.33 9.22
C GLN A 294 14.40 7.02 9.41
N ASP A 295 13.72 5.88 9.31
CA ASP A 295 14.30 4.56 9.53
C ASP A 295 14.98 4.07 8.24
N TYR A 296 16.11 4.68 7.88
CA TYR A 296 16.97 4.23 6.79
C TYR A 296 18.42 4.66 7.06
N SER A 297 19.41 4.03 6.43
CA SER A 297 20.83 4.40 6.59
C SER A 297 21.31 5.26 5.43
N TYR A 298 21.02 4.82 4.20
CA TYR A 298 21.34 5.56 2.98
C TYR A 298 20.32 5.31 1.87
N ILE A 299 20.40 6.14 0.83
CA ILE A 299 19.66 6.02 -0.42
C ILE A 299 20.68 5.79 -1.53
N ASN A 300 20.54 4.71 -2.28
CA ASN A 300 21.36 4.39 -3.43
C ASN A 300 20.54 4.61 -4.71
N LEU A 301 21.03 5.50 -5.59
CA LEU A 301 20.48 5.74 -6.92
C LEU A 301 21.45 5.15 -7.95
N SER A 302 20.99 4.18 -8.74
CA SER A 302 21.74 3.57 -9.83
C SER A 302 21.16 4.06 -11.16
N TYR A 303 21.94 4.85 -11.90
CA TYR A 303 21.56 5.40 -13.22
C TYR A 303 22.41 4.70 -14.29
N ASN A 304 21.77 3.92 -15.17
CA ASN A 304 22.46 3.17 -16.21
C ASN A 304 23.66 2.35 -15.67
N GLY A 305 23.52 1.77 -14.47
CA GLY A 305 24.54 0.99 -13.77
C GLY A 305 25.52 1.80 -12.90
N GLU A 306 25.56 3.13 -13.02
CA GLU A 306 26.40 3.99 -12.18
C GLU A 306 25.69 4.37 -10.88
N LYS A 307 26.35 4.15 -9.73
CA LYS A 307 25.75 4.34 -8.41
C LYS A 307 26.13 5.65 -7.76
N VAL A 308 25.15 6.30 -7.15
CA VAL A 308 25.29 7.48 -6.29
C VAL A 308 24.64 7.17 -4.95
N VAL A 309 25.39 7.33 -3.87
CA VAL A 309 24.91 7.03 -2.51
C VAL A 309 24.74 8.32 -1.72
N PHE A 310 23.53 8.54 -1.22
CA PHE A 310 23.20 9.63 -0.31
C PHE A 310 23.10 9.09 1.11
N THR A 311 24.07 9.44 1.95
CA THR A 311 24.01 9.13 3.38
C THR A 311 23.05 10.08 4.10
N LYS A 312 22.59 9.69 5.30
CA LYS A 312 21.81 10.59 6.18
C LYS A 312 22.47 11.96 6.40
N GLU A 313 23.79 12.01 6.51
CA GLU A 313 24.54 13.26 6.68
C GLU A 313 24.42 14.14 5.44
N ASN A 314 24.63 13.58 4.24
CA ASN A 314 24.47 14.32 2.98
C ASN A 314 23.07 14.93 2.87
N LEU A 315 22.03 14.15 3.22
CA LEU A 315 20.64 14.62 3.20
C LEU A 315 20.40 15.78 4.18
N GLN A 316 20.99 15.72 5.37
CA GLN A 316 20.90 16.81 6.35
C GLN A 316 21.60 18.08 5.87
N ASP A 317 22.77 17.94 5.25
CA ASP A 317 23.52 19.08 4.73
C ASP A 317 22.87 19.71 3.50
N ILE A 318 22.28 18.91 2.62
CA ILE A 318 21.44 19.40 1.53
C ILE A 318 20.25 20.19 2.10
N LYS A 319 19.56 19.65 3.11
CA LYS A 319 18.44 20.34 3.77
C LYS A 319 18.87 21.66 4.42
N LYS A 320 20.08 21.72 4.97
CA LYS A 320 20.69 22.94 5.56
C LYS A 320 21.32 23.87 4.52
N ARG A 321 21.23 23.55 3.22
CA ARG A 321 21.89 24.28 2.11
C ARG A 321 23.42 24.38 2.25
N LYS A 322 24.03 23.44 2.96
CA LYS A 322 25.48 23.32 3.13
C LYS A 322 26.15 22.53 2.00
N LEU A 323 25.37 21.68 1.33
CA LEU A 323 25.80 20.83 0.23
C LEU A 323 24.76 20.93 -0.89
N LYS A 324 25.18 21.01 -2.15
CA LYS A 324 24.25 20.90 -3.28
C LYS A 324 24.16 19.45 -3.73
N VAL A 325 23.03 19.09 -4.33
CA VAL A 325 22.80 17.73 -4.84
C VAL A 325 23.80 17.42 -5.96
N GLU A 326 24.12 18.43 -6.76
CA GLU A 326 25.10 18.41 -7.84
C GLU A 326 26.54 18.16 -7.36
N ASP A 327 26.85 18.42 -6.09
CA ASP A 327 28.19 18.17 -5.54
C ASP A 327 28.43 16.68 -5.23
N ILE A 328 27.37 15.86 -5.21
CA ILE A 328 27.40 14.41 -4.93
C ILE A 328 27.29 13.60 -6.22
N ILE A 329 26.61 14.13 -7.24
CA ILE A 329 26.22 13.42 -8.48
C ILE A 329 27.36 13.33 -9.49
#